data_AF-A0AA95K4T2-F1
#
_entry.id   AF-A0AA95K4T2-F1
#
_cell.length_a   1.000
_cell.length_b   1.000
_cell.length_c   1.000
_cell.angle_alpha   90.00
_cell.angle_beta   90.00
_cell.angle_gamma   90.00
#
_symmetry.space_group_name_H-M   'P 1'
#
loop_
_entity.id
_entity.type
_entity.pdbx_description
1 polymer ?
#
loop_
_entity_poly.entity_id
_entity_poly.type
_entity_poly.pdbx_seq_one_letter_code
_entity_poly.pdbx_strand_id
1 'polypeptide(L)'
;MNFIIIFFFLNLITLFYKDIFIPIRKIKIASINFSLNEYYTTIDFIDLLVLNLEAGQNLYKSFQNACYCITNDDLNKVTNEILLRYHLGTPFPTCLKEAYNKSLSPFFLETIETILISQQLGTPIQKALLELSRTLQSHAILTAEAFAAKAAVKMVFPLVLFIFPVIFVLLGSGSIQDLIISLHF
;
A
#
# COMPACT_ATOMS: atom_id res chain seq x y z
N MET A 1 -18.39 47.21 -6.63
CA MET A 1 -18.67 45.95 -5.90
C MET A 1 -18.64 44.73 -6.84
N ASN A 2 -19.40 44.71 -7.93
CA ASN A 2 -19.47 43.57 -8.87
C ASN A 2 -18.13 43.19 -9.53
N PHE A 3 -17.27 44.17 -9.84
CA PHE A 3 -15.99 43.91 -10.51
C PHE A 3 -14.97 43.16 -9.64
N ILE A 4 -14.97 43.44 -8.33
CA ILE A 4 -14.11 42.75 -7.34
C ILE A 4 -14.60 41.31 -7.14
N ILE A 5 -15.91 41.10 -7.12
CA ILE A 5 -16.52 39.77 -7.01
C ILE A 5 -16.17 38.92 -8.24
N ILE A 6 -16.26 39.49 -9.44
CA ILE A 6 -15.88 38.80 -10.69
C ILE A 6 -14.39 38.45 -10.73
N PHE A 7 -13.50 39.34 -10.30
CA PHE A 7 -12.07 39.06 -10.28
C PHE A 7 -11.70 37.98 -9.23
N PHE A 8 -12.40 37.98 -8.09
CA PHE A 8 -12.26 36.95 -7.06
C PHE A 8 -12.69 35.57 -7.57
N PHE A 9 -13.84 35.47 -8.23
CA PHE A 9 -14.32 34.22 -8.83
C PHE A 9 -13.43 33.74 -9.98
N LEU A 10 -12.90 34.65 -10.80
CA LEU A 10 -11.99 34.32 -11.90
C LEU A 10 -10.65 33.77 -11.37
N ASN A 11 -10.10 34.37 -10.31
CA ASN A 11 -8.85 33.91 -9.70
C ASN A 11 -9.03 32.55 -9.00
N LEU A 12 -10.18 32.34 -8.35
CA LEU A 12 -10.57 31.07 -7.73
C LEU A 12 -10.66 29.93 -8.76
N ILE A 13 -11.24 30.20 -9.94
CA ILE A 13 -11.30 29.26 -11.07
C ILE A 13 -9.90 28.92 -11.61
N THR A 14 -8.99 29.89 -11.70
CA THR A 14 -7.61 29.63 -12.16
C THR A 14 -6.79 28.81 -11.17
N LEU A 15 -7.06 28.94 -9.86
CA LEU A 15 -6.42 28.17 -8.80
C LEU A 15 -6.92 26.72 -8.79
N PHE A 16 -8.24 26.53 -8.98
CA PHE A 16 -8.86 25.22 -9.11
C PHE A 16 -8.32 24.41 -10.30
N TYR A 17 -8.11 25.04 -11.47
CA TYR A 17 -7.62 24.33 -12.65
C TYR A 17 -6.17 23.84 -12.52
N LYS A 18 -5.33 24.58 -11.77
CA LYS A 18 -3.88 24.28 -11.65
C LYS A 18 -3.58 23.21 -10.59
N ASP A 19 -4.28 23.23 -9.47
CA ASP A 19 -4.05 22.27 -8.36
C ASP A 19 -4.78 20.93 -8.56
N ILE A 20 -5.87 20.89 -9.34
CA ILE A 20 -6.61 19.64 -9.59
C ILE A 20 -5.92 18.72 -10.63
N PHE A 21 -5.11 19.27 -11.56
CA PHE A 21 -4.81 18.56 -12.82
C PHE A 21 -3.41 17.94 -12.96
N ILE A 22 -2.34 18.42 -12.29
CA ILE A 22 -0.97 18.15 -12.82
C ILE A 22 -0.06 17.12 -12.08
N PRO A 23 0.16 17.01 -10.75
CA PRO A 23 1.28 16.17 -10.30
C PRO A 23 1.00 14.90 -9.45
N ILE A 24 -0.25 14.53 -9.08
CA ILE A 24 -0.44 13.51 -8.02
C ILE A 24 -0.94 12.14 -8.52
N ARG A 25 -1.56 12.07 -9.71
CA ARG A 25 -2.29 10.87 -10.15
C ARG A 25 -1.41 9.71 -10.66
N LYS A 26 -0.16 9.95 -11.08
CA LYS A 26 0.65 8.91 -11.74
C LYS A 26 1.85 8.40 -10.94
N ILE A 27 2.47 9.22 -10.10
CA ILE A 27 3.78 8.85 -9.50
C ILE A 27 3.61 8.06 -8.20
N LYS A 28 2.58 8.35 -7.38
CA LYS A 28 2.37 7.65 -6.10
C LYS A 28 1.44 6.44 -6.21
N ILE A 29 0.40 6.51 -7.06
CA ILE A 29 -0.56 5.41 -7.24
C ILE A 29 0.11 4.17 -7.85
N ALA A 30 1.10 4.35 -8.74
CA ALA A 30 1.88 3.24 -9.30
C ALA A 30 2.76 2.54 -8.26
N SER A 31 3.42 3.28 -7.36
CA SER A 31 4.23 2.68 -6.29
C SER A 31 3.38 2.03 -5.19
N ILE A 32 2.15 2.51 -4.98
CA ILE A 32 1.24 2.03 -3.92
C ILE A 32 0.55 0.72 -4.32
N ASN A 33 0.04 0.63 -5.56
CA ASN A 33 -0.49 -0.64 -6.08
C ASN A 33 0.62 -1.71 -6.14
N PHE A 34 1.86 -1.29 -6.40
CA PHE A 34 3.00 -2.19 -6.44
C PHE A 34 3.26 -2.88 -5.09
N SER A 35 3.37 -2.13 -3.99
CA SER A 35 3.59 -2.72 -2.66
C SER A 35 2.42 -3.59 -2.20
N LEU A 36 1.16 -3.16 -2.42
CA LEU A 36 -0.01 -3.97 -2.04
C LEU A 36 -0.09 -5.26 -2.86
N ASN A 37 0.18 -5.20 -4.17
CA ASN A 37 0.24 -6.40 -5.01
C ASN A 37 1.30 -7.39 -4.51
N GLU A 38 2.45 -6.88 -4.05
CA GLU A 38 3.52 -7.68 -3.47
C GLU A 38 3.11 -8.36 -2.15
N TYR A 39 2.36 -7.67 -1.27
CA TYR A 39 1.74 -8.28 -0.08
C TYR A 39 0.81 -9.43 -0.47
N TYR A 40 -0.18 -9.18 -1.34
CA TYR A 40 -1.18 -10.19 -1.70
C TYR A 40 -0.57 -11.41 -2.37
N THR A 41 0.37 -11.22 -3.32
CA THR A 41 1.07 -12.35 -3.96
C THR A 41 1.86 -13.22 -2.98
N THR A 42 2.46 -12.61 -1.96
CA THR A 42 3.22 -13.34 -0.92
C THR A 42 2.27 -14.05 0.05
N ILE A 43 1.16 -13.40 0.43
CA ILE A 43 0.12 -14.02 1.26
C ILE A 43 -0.49 -15.24 0.57
N ASP A 44 -0.89 -15.10 -0.70
CA ASP A 44 -1.46 -16.21 -1.49
C ASP A 44 -0.46 -17.39 -1.60
N PHE A 45 0.83 -17.07 -1.77
CA PHE A 45 1.89 -18.06 -1.79
C PHE A 45 2.03 -18.80 -0.44
N ILE A 46 2.04 -18.08 0.67
CA ILE A 46 2.13 -18.66 2.02
C ILE A 46 0.88 -19.50 2.32
N ASP A 47 -0.30 -19.02 1.97
CA ASP A 47 -1.56 -19.72 2.26
C ASP A 47 -1.65 -21.03 1.46
N LEU A 48 -1.23 -21.05 0.19
CA LEU A 48 -1.11 -22.29 -0.55
C LEU A 48 -0.05 -23.22 0.02
N LEU A 49 1.08 -22.70 0.47
CA LEU A 49 2.11 -23.49 1.15
C LEU A 49 1.55 -24.20 2.37
N VAL A 50 0.87 -23.45 3.25
CA VAL A 50 0.25 -23.96 4.47
C VAL A 50 -0.82 -25.00 4.14
N LEU A 51 -1.71 -24.71 3.18
CA LEU A 51 -2.76 -25.64 2.76
C LEU A 51 -2.19 -26.99 2.30
N ASN A 52 -1.14 -26.99 1.48
CA ASN A 52 -0.50 -28.22 0.99
C ASN A 52 0.22 -28.97 2.13
N LEU A 53 0.86 -28.24 3.05
CA LEU A 53 1.52 -28.82 4.21
C LEU A 53 0.53 -29.41 5.23
N GLU A 54 -0.64 -28.79 5.41
CA GLU A 54 -1.74 -29.32 6.23
C GLU A 54 -2.37 -30.56 5.58
N ALA A 55 -2.41 -30.60 4.24
CA ALA A 55 -2.80 -31.79 3.49
C ALA A 55 -1.76 -32.94 3.55
N GLY A 56 -0.65 -32.77 4.28
CA GLY A 56 0.37 -33.79 4.49
C GLY A 56 1.40 -33.89 3.38
N GLN A 57 1.47 -32.92 2.47
CA GLN A 57 2.54 -32.88 1.48
C GLN A 57 3.86 -32.47 2.12
N ASN A 58 4.97 -32.91 1.53
CA ASN A 58 6.29 -32.47 1.94
C ASN A 58 6.51 -30.98 1.58
N LEU A 59 7.47 -30.33 2.24
CA LEU A 59 7.74 -28.90 2.04
C LEU A 59 8.10 -28.57 0.59
N TYR A 60 8.91 -29.40 -0.05
CA TYR A 60 9.31 -29.18 -1.43
C TYR A 60 8.12 -29.18 -2.40
N LYS A 61 7.24 -30.18 -2.30
CA LYS A 61 6.05 -30.34 -3.15
C LYS A 61 5.05 -29.22 -2.88
N SER A 62 4.88 -28.87 -1.60
CA SER A 62 4.06 -27.73 -1.20
C SER A 62 4.58 -26.43 -1.81
N PHE A 63 5.90 -26.21 -1.78
CA PHE A 63 6.56 -25.04 -2.38
C PHE A 63 6.38 -25.01 -3.90
N GLN A 64 6.59 -26.16 -4.56
CA GLN A 64 6.35 -26.30 -6.00
C GLN A 64 4.91 -25.92 -6.37
N ASN A 65 3.92 -26.36 -5.60
CA ASN A 65 2.52 -26.03 -5.85
C ASN A 65 2.22 -24.55 -5.60
N ALA A 66 2.81 -23.95 -4.55
CA ALA A 66 2.61 -22.54 -4.24
C ALA A 66 3.19 -21.59 -5.31
N CYS A 67 4.23 -22.02 -6.03
CA CYS A 67 4.83 -21.23 -7.12
C CYS A 67 3.83 -20.87 -8.24
N TYR A 68 2.76 -21.65 -8.43
CA TYR A 68 1.77 -21.38 -9.48
C TYR A 68 0.95 -20.10 -9.25
N CYS A 69 0.85 -19.61 -8.01
CA CYS A 69 0.11 -18.38 -7.69
C CYS A 69 0.95 -17.10 -7.84
N ILE A 70 2.26 -17.24 -8.08
CA ILE A 70 3.15 -16.09 -8.19
C ILE A 70 2.93 -15.39 -9.53
N THR A 71 2.30 -14.23 -9.49
CA THR A 71 2.08 -13.38 -10.68
C THR A 71 3.23 -12.43 -10.98
N ASN A 72 4.13 -12.17 -10.01
CA ASN A 72 5.27 -11.28 -10.18
C ASN A 72 6.42 -12.00 -10.91
N ASP A 73 6.87 -11.46 -12.04
CA ASP A 73 7.91 -12.06 -12.90
C ASP A 73 9.25 -12.24 -12.15
N ASP A 74 9.62 -11.29 -11.29
CA ASP A 74 10.87 -11.36 -10.54
C ASP A 74 10.87 -12.47 -9.48
N LEU A 75 9.76 -12.61 -8.75
CA LEU A 75 9.58 -13.71 -7.78
C LEU A 75 9.47 -15.06 -8.48
N ASN A 76 8.83 -15.12 -9.64
CA ASN A 76 8.70 -16.34 -10.43
C ASN A 76 10.07 -16.83 -10.93
N LYS A 77 10.95 -15.91 -11.37
CA LYS A 77 12.34 -16.26 -11.72
C LYS A 77 13.10 -16.87 -10.55
N VAL A 78 13.04 -16.25 -9.36
CA VAL A 78 13.77 -16.74 -8.19
C VAL A 78 13.23 -18.07 -7.69
N THR A 79 11.90 -18.24 -7.64
CA THR A 79 11.29 -19.50 -7.21
C THR A 79 11.56 -20.66 -8.18
N ASN A 80 11.50 -20.40 -9.49
CA ASN A 80 11.92 -21.40 -10.48
C ASN A 80 13.40 -21.74 -10.36
N GLU A 81 14.26 -20.77 -10.04
CA GLU A 81 15.68 -21.05 -9.80
C GLU A 81 15.88 -21.95 -8.57
N ILE A 82 15.14 -21.73 -7.47
CA ILE A 82 15.15 -22.59 -6.28
C ILE A 82 14.77 -24.02 -6.65
N LEU A 83 13.68 -24.20 -7.41
CA LEU A 83 13.21 -25.51 -7.86
C LEU A 83 14.24 -26.19 -8.77
N LEU A 84 14.84 -25.43 -9.70
CA LEU A 84 15.86 -25.93 -10.62
C LEU A 84 17.11 -26.39 -9.85
N ARG A 85 17.60 -25.61 -8.89
CA ARG A 85 18.75 -25.99 -8.04
C ARG A 85 18.48 -27.27 -7.27
N TYR A 86 17.29 -27.39 -6.67
CA TYR A 86 16.89 -28.63 -6.01
C TYR A 86 16.91 -29.83 -6.97
N HIS A 87 16.43 -29.67 -8.20
CA HIS A 87 16.50 -30.71 -9.23
C HIS A 87 17.94 -31.06 -9.65
N LEU A 88 18.89 -30.13 -9.51
CA LEU A 88 20.32 -30.38 -9.71
C LEU A 88 21.01 -31.09 -8.53
N GLY A 89 20.26 -31.40 -7.46
CA GLY A 89 20.73 -32.20 -6.33
C GLY A 89 21.20 -31.39 -5.12
N THR A 90 21.04 -30.07 -5.11
CA THR A 90 21.34 -29.28 -3.90
C THR A 90 20.24 -29.43 -2.85
N PRO A 91 20.57 -29.58 -1.55
CA PRO A 91 19.56 -29.75 -0.52
C PRO A 91 18.62 -28.53 -0.43
N PHE A 92 17.32 -28.75 -0.26
CA PHE A 92 16.30 -27.69 -0.28
C PHE A 92 16.58 -26.51 0.68
N PRO A 93 17.01 -26.72 1.94
CA PRO A 93 17.35 -25.62 2.85
C PRO A 93 18.51 -24.76 2.33
N THR A 94 19.48 -25.37 1.63
CA THR A 94 20.59 -24.62 1.03
C THR A 94 20.13 -23.80 -0.17
N CYS A 95 19.20 -24.32 -0.98
CA CYS A 95 18.61 -23.59 -2.10
C CYS A 95 17.89 -22.32 -1.60
N LEU A 96 17.12 -22.45 -0.53
CA LEU A 96 16.42 -21.34 0.12
C LEU A 96 17.40 -20.30 0.67
N LYS A 97 18.49 -20.74 1.31
CA LYS A 97 19.52 -19.85 1.86
C LYS A 97 20.30 -19.11 0.76
N GLU A 98 20.54 -19.75 -0.37
CA GLU A 98 21.17 -19.09 -1.52
C GLU A 98 20.22 -18.07 -2.16
N ALA A 99 18.93 -18.39 -2.23
CA ALA A 99 17.92 -17.45 -2.70
C ALA A 99 17.82 -16.23 -1.79
N TYR A 100 17.95 -16.39 -0.47
CA TYR A 100 17.95 -15.29 0.50
C TYR A 100 18.99 -14.21 0.20
N ASN A 101 20.15 -14.58 -0.36
CA ASN A 101 21.21 -13.63 -0.70
C ASN A 101 20.96 -12.86 -2.01
N LYS A 102 19.94 -13.24 -2.78
CA LYS A 102 19.54 -12.54 -4.00
C LYS A 102 18.46 -11.52 -3.66
N SER A 103 18.50 -10.38 -4.34
CA SER A 103 17.57 -9.25 -4.21
C SER A 103 16.12 -9.71 -4.39
N LEU A 104 15.51 -10.08 -3.27
CA LEU A 104 14.14 -10.54 -3.15
C LEU A 104 13.29 -9.44 -2.53
N SER A 105 11.98 -9.55 -2.73
CA SER A 105 10.99 -8.85 -1.92
C SER A 105 11.30 -9.06 -0.43
N PRO A 106 11.26 -8.02 0.42
CA PRO A 106 11.46 -8.18 1.86
C PRO A 106 10.48 -9.19 2.47
N PHE A 107 9.24 -9.25 1.98
CA PHE A 107 8.22 -10.19 2.47
C PHE A 107 8.51 -11.64 2.10
N PHE A 108 9.09 -11.87 0.92
CA PHE A 108 9.51 -13.20 0.51
C PHE A 108 10.73 -13.69 1.30
N LEU A 109 11.65 -12.77 1.66
CA LEU A 109 12.77 -13.08 2.55
C LEU A 109 12.28 -13.52 3.94
N GLU A 110 11.33 -12.81 4.54
CA GLU A 110 10.70 -13.22 5.81
C GLU A 110 10.06 -14.61 5.72
N THR A 111 9.47 -14.94 4.57
CA THR A 111 8.90 -16.27 4.32
C THR A 111 9.97 -17.35 4.31
N ILE A 112 11.07 -17.14 3.59
CA ILE A 112 12.22 -18.06 3.57
C ILE A 112 12.82 -18.23 4.96
N GLU A 113 13.03 -17.12 5.67
CA GLU A 113 13.61 -17.12 7.00
C GLU A 113 12.73 -17.91 7.98
N THR A 114 11.41 -17.70 7.94
CA THR A 114 10.45 -18.46 8.75
C THR A 114 10.51 -19.96 8.47
N ILE A 115 10.66 -20.35 7.20
CA ILE A 115 10.84 -21.76 6.81
C ILE A 115 12.16 -22.32 7.38
N LEU A 116 13.27 -21.59 7.23
CA LEU A 116 14.58 -22.03 7.72
C LEU A 116 14.61 -22.16 9.25
N ILE A 117 14.05 -21.19 9.95
CA ILE A 117 13.97 -21.18 11.43
C ILE A 117 13.10 -22.34 11.91
N SER A 118 11.92 -22.54 11.31
CA SER A 118 11.04 -23.64 11.72
C SER A 118 11.66 -25.02 11.47
N GLN A 119 12.40 -25.19 10.38
CA GLN A 119 13.19 -26.40 10.13
C GLN A 119 14.30 -26.62 11.16
N GLN A 120 15.04 -25.58 11.53
CA GLN A 120 16.13 -25.67 12.52
C GLN A 120 15.61 -25.97 13.92
N LEU A 121 14.49 -25.35 14.32
CA LEU A 121 13.88 -25.53 15.63
C LEU A 121 13.02 -26.80 15.72
N GLY A 122 12.69 -27.43 14.59
CA GLY A 122 11.79 -28.58 14.55
C GLY A 122 10.34 -28.22 14.90
N THR A 123 9.95 -26.95 14.79
CA THR A 123 8.58 -26.50 15.04
C THR A 123 7.70 -26.77 13.82
N PRO A 124 6.38 -26.94 13.99
CA PRO A 124 5.47 -27.15 12.87
C PRO A 124 5.48 -25.93 11.93
N ILE A 125 6.06 -26.12 10.73
CA ILE A 125 6.24 -25.09 9.70
C ILE A 125 4.90 -24.43 9.36
N GLN A 126 3.82 -25.21 9.31
CA GLN A 126 2.46 -24.74 9.03
C GLN A 126 2.04 -23.62 9.99
N LYS A 127 2.29 -23.78 11.30
CA LYS A 127 1.87 -22.79 12.31
C LYS A 127 2.68 -21.51 12.20
N ALA A 128 3.99 -21.62 11.95
CA ALA A 128 4.86 -20.46 11.81
C ALA A 128 4.50 -19.64 10.55
N LEU A 129 4.26 -20.31 9.42
CA LEU A 129 3.83 -19.69 8.18
C LEU A 129 2.43 -19.07 8.29
N LEU A 130 1.49 -19.72 8.99
CA LEU A 130 0.15 -19.19 9.18
C LEU A 130 0.17 -17.89 10.02
N GLU A 131 1.02 -17.83 11.05
CA GLU A 131 1.19 -16.61 11.85
C GLU A 131 1.86 -15.48 11.04
N LEU A 132 2.83 -15.83 10.18
CA LEU A 132 3.40 -14.89 9.23
C LEU A 132 2.35 -14.35 8.26
N SER A 133 1.51 -15.21 7.68
CA SER A 133 0.41 -14.80 6.78
C SER A 133 -0.53 -13.81 7.47
N ARG A 134 -0.95 -14.08 8.72
CA ARG A 134 -1.77 -13.15 9.51
C ARG A 134 -1.09 -11.81 9.75
N THR A 135 0.21 -11.84 10.03
CA THR A 135 1.01 -10.62 10.25
C THR A 135 1.07 -9.78 8.97
N LEU A 136 1.31 -10.41 7.81
CA LEU A 136 1.30 -9.74 6.52
C LEU A 136 -0.08 -9.17 6.15
N GLN A 137 -1.16 -9.91 6.43
CA GLN A 137 -2.53 -9.42 6.23
C GLN A 137 -2.81 -8.16 7.07
N SER A 138 -2.38 -8.16 8.34
CA SER A 138 -2.48 -6.98 9.20
C SER A 138 -1.69 -5.79 8.63
N HIS A 139 -0.47 -6.01 8.18
CA HIS A 139 0.34 -4.96 7.53
C HIS A 139 -0.31 -4.42 6.25
N ALA A 140 -0.90 -5.28 5.42
CA ALA A 140 -1.63 -4.87 4.22
C ALA A 140 -2.83 -3.96 4.57
N ILE A 141 -3.57 -4.29 5.64
CA ILE A 141 -4.69 -3.46 6.11
C ILE A 141 -4.19 -2.13 6.67
N LEU A 142 -3.18 -2.14 7.54
CA LEU A 142 -2.62 -0.93 8.14
C LEU A 142 -2.06 0.03 7.09
N THR A 143 -1.40 -0.51 6.06
CA THR A 143 -0.91 0.31 4.94
C THR A 143 -2.09 0.93 4.19
N ALA A 144 -3.13 0.15 3.86
CA ALA A 144 -4.35 0.65 3.24
C ALA A 144 -5.04 1.75 4.07
N GLU A 145 -5.16 1.56 5.38
CA GLU A 145 -5.73 2.55 6.31
C GLU A 145 -4.88 3.83 6.38
N ALA A 146 -3.56 3.69 6.45
CA ALA A 146 -2.65 4.84 6.44
C ALA A 146 -2.77 5.65 5.14
N PHE A 147 -3.11 5.02 4.01
CA PHE A 147 -3.40 5.72 2.76
C PHE A 147 -4.76 6.44 2.82
N ALA A 148 -5.80 5.80 3.34
CA ALA A 148 -7.12 6.41 3.50
C ALA A 148 -7.05 7.66 4.40
N ALA A 149 -6.31 7.58 5.51
CA ALA A 149 -6.11 8.71 6.42
C ALA A 149 -5.40 9.90 5.74
N LYS A 150 -4.38 9.63 4.90
CA LYS A 150 -3.69 10.68 4.13
C LYS A 150 -4.59 11.33 3.08
N ALA A 151 -5.54 10.60 2.51
CA ALA A 151 -6.52 11.15 1.57
C ALA A 151 -7.50 12.09 2.27
N ALA A 152 -8.01 11.72 3.45
CA ALA A 152 -8.94 12.53 4.22
C ALA A 152 -8.36 13.92 4.58
N VAL A 153 -7.11 13.98 5.06
CA VAL A 153 -6.46 15.25 5.40
C VAL A 153 -6.30 16.16 4.17
N LYS A 154 -6.03 15.58 2.99
CA LYS A 154 -5.96 16.34 1.74
C LYS A 154 -7.30 16.92 1.29
N MET A 155 -8.43 16.33 1.70
CA MET A 155 -9.77 16.86 1.38
C MET A 155 -10.17 18.05 2.25
N VAL A 156 -9.58 18.21 3.44
CA VAL A 156 -9.87 19.34 4.35
C VAL A 156 -9.32 20.66 3.80
N PHE A 157 -8.17 20.64 3.12
CA PHE A 157 -7.51 21.87 2.62
C PHE A 157 -8.37 22.66 1.60
N PRO A 158 -8.95 22.05 0.55
CA PRO A 158 -9.89 22.74 -0.35
C PRO A 158 -11.12 23.28 0.38
N LEU A 159 -11.64 22.54 1.36
CA LEU A 159 -12.87 22.89 2.08
C LEU A 159 -12.68 24.18 2.89
N VAL A 160 -11.55 24.32 3.59
CA VAL A 160 -11.23 25.54 4.35
C VAL A 160 -11.06 26.74 3.40
N LEU A 161 -10.39 26.55 2.26
CA LEU A 161 -10.17 27.62 1.28
C LEU A 161 -11.47 28.12 0.63
N PHE A 162 -12.52 27.29 0.55
CA PHE A 162 -13.85 27.71 0.09
C PHE A 162 -14.70 28.37 1.17
N ILE A 163 -14.67 27.85 2.40
CA ILE A 163 -15.53 28.36 3.49
C ILE A 163 -15.03 29.72 4.00
N PHE A 164 -13.71 29.88 4.14
CA PHE A 164 -13.11 31.10 4.67
C PHE A 164 -13.55 32.39 3.95
N PRO A 165 -13.51 32.51 2.61
CA PRO A 165 -13.96 33.73 1.93
C PRO A 165 -15.46 33.97 2.06
N VAL A 166 -16.29 32.92 2.12
CA VAL A 166 -17.75 33.06 2.31
C VAL A 166 -18.03 33.68 3.68
N ILE A 167 -17.37 33.18 4.74
CA ILE A 167 -17.51 33.73 6.09
C ILE A 167 -17.05 35.19 6.15
N PHE A 168 -15.94 35.53 5.49
CA PHE A 168 -15.41 36.89 5.47
C PHE A 168 -16.36 37.89 4.79
N VAL A 169 -17.01 37.48 3.70
CA VAL A 169 -18.03 38.29 3.01
C VAL A 169 -19.27 38.48 3.88
N LEU A 170 -19.75 37.41 4.53
CA LEU A 170 -20.92 37.48 5.41
C LEU A 170 -20.71 38.42 6.59
N LEU A 171 -19.63 38.23 7.35
CA LEU A 171 -19.29 39.04 8.52
C LEU A 171 -18.94 40.48 8.13
N GLY A 172 -18.22 40.67 7.03
CA GLY A 172 -17.86 42.00 6.53
C GLY A 172 -19.09 42.81 6.14
N SER A 173 -20.11 42.19 5.52
CA SER A 173 -21.30 42.91 5.07
C SER A 173 -22.14 43.48 6.23
N GLY A 174 -22.29 42.74 7.33
CA GLY A 174 -23.04 43.19 8.52
C GLY A 174 -22.38 44.38 9.20
N SER A 175 -21.06 44.29 9.44
CA SER A 175 -20.30 45.37 10.08
C SER A 175 -20.27 46.66 9.24
N ILE A 176 -20.29 46.54 7.90
CA ILE A 176 -20.34 47.70 7.00
C ILE A 176 -21.73 48.36 7.03
N GLN A 177 -22.81 47.57 7.11
CA GLN A 177 -24.17 48.10 7.21
C GLN A 177 -24.39 48.85 8.52
N ASP A 178 -23.93 48.29 9.64
CA ASP A 178 -24.04 48.94 10.96
C ASP A 178 -23.23 50.24 11.03
N LEU A 179 -22.06 50.29 10.38
CA LEU A 179 -21.25 51.50 10.28
C LEU A 179 -21.93 52.56 9.42
N ILE A 180 -22.55 52.20 8.28
CA ILE A 180 -23.28 53.14 7.43
C ILE A 180 -24.50 53.73 8.15
N ILE A 181 -25.23 52.92 8.92
CA ILE A 181 -26.39 53.36 9.69
C ILE A 181 -25.95 54.32 10.81
N SER A 182 -24.81 54.04 11.46
CA SER A 182 -24.22 54.90 12.50
C SER A 182 -23.67 56.22 11.95
N LEU A 183 -23.15 56.23 10.71
CA LEU A 183 -22.60 57.42 10.04
C LEU A 183 -23.68 58.27 9.34
N HIS A 184 -24.90 57.77 9.20
CA HIS A 184 -26.06 58.51 8.70
C HIS A 184 -26.87 59.15 9.85
N PHE A 185 -26.14 59.68 10.85
CA PHE A 185 -26.58 60.68 11.81
C PHE A 185 -25.82 61.99 11.55
#